data_AF-A0A0N4V997-F1
#
_entry.id   AF-A0A0N4V997-F1
#
_cell.length_a   1.000
_cell.length_b   1.000
_cell.length_c   1.000
_cell.angle_alpha   90.00
_cell.angle_beta   90.00
_cell.angle_gamma   90.00
#
_symmetry.space_group_name_H-M   'P 1'
#
loop_
_entity.id
_entity.type
_entity.pdbx_description
1 polymer ?
#
loop_
_entity_poly.entity_id
_entity_poly.type
_entity_poly.pdbx_seq_one_letter_code
_entity_poly.pdbx_strand_id
1 'polypeptide(L)'
;MLQYPAEGDPEPIKISIKDIDALQPGELVNDNIICFYLKYIRNELVSPERRDSIFFFDTFFYSSLTKGVRSSKNYCKQLIENYESVQRRTRKVDLFSKDYIVVPICEAQHWLVICT
;
A
#
# COMPACT_ATOMS: atom_id res chain seq x y z
N MET A 1 20.66 -6.93 5.19
CA MET A 1 19.49 -6.19 4.65
C MET A 1 19.16 -6.87 3.33
N LEU A 2 17.97 -7.44 3.22
CA LEU A 2 17.47 -8.02 1.97
C LEU A 2 16.79 -6.92 1.15
N GLN A 3 16.66 -7.11 -0.15
CA GLN A 3 15.90 -6.20 -1.01
C GLN A 3 15.07 -6.99 -2.02
N TYR A 4 13.88 -6.49 -2.33
CA TYR A 4 12.99 -7.09 -3.30
C TYR A 4 12.31 -6.05 -4.21
N PRO A 5 12.32 -6.21 -5.54
CA PRO A 5 13.08 -7.22 -6.28
C PRO A 5 14.60 -7.09 -6.09
N ALA A 6 15.34 -8.16 -6.37
CA ALA A 6 16.78 -8.17 -6.18
C ALA A 6 17.50 -7.19 -7.11
N GLU A 7 17.02 -7.07 -8.36
CA GLU A 7 17.57 -6.19 -9.40
C GLU A 7 16.45 -5.65 -10.30
N GLY A 8 16.74 -4.57 -11.04
CA GLY A 8 15.89 -4.06 -12.13
C GLY A 8 14.69 -3.20 -11.73
N ASP A 9 14.45 -3.01 -10.43
CA ASP A 9 13.36 -2.17 -9.93
C ASP A 9 13.91 -0.82 -9.42
N PRO A 10 13.36 0.33 -9.87
CA PRO A 10 13.81 1.65 -9.42
C PRO A 10 13.46 1.95 -7.95
N GLU A 11 12.49 1.23 -7.37
CA GLU A 11 12.00 1.42 -6.00
C GLU A 11 11.89 0.06 -5.26
N PRO A 12 13.03 -0.60 -4.96
CA PRO A 12 13.03 -1.89 -4.27
C PRO A 12 12.62 -1.73 -2.80
N ILE A 13 11.88 -2.71 -2.29
CA ILE A 13 11.54 -2.82 -0.86
C ILE A 13 12.76 -3.37 -0.12
N LYS A 14 13.29 -2.60 0.84
CA LYS A 14 14.43 -3.00 1.66
C LYS A 14 13.93 -3.63 2.95
N ILE A 15 14.31 -4.87 3.21
CA ILE A 15 13.87 -5.65 4.37
C ILE A 15 15.05 -5.76 5.35
N SER A 16 14.85 -5.22 6.55
CA SER A 16 15.78 -5.30 7.66
C SER A 16 15.50 -6.53 8.53
N ILE A 17 16.41 -6.82 9.48
CA ILE A 17 16.21 -7.91 10.44
C ILE A 17 14.97 -7.64 11.31
N LYS A 18 14.74 -6.38 11.70
CA LYS A 18 13.56 -5.98 12.48
C LYS A 18 12.24 -6.25 11.76
N ASP A 19 12.24 -6.16 10.43
CA ASP A 19 11.07 -6.48 9.63
C ASP A 19 10.78 -7.99 9.66
N ILE A 20 11.84 -8.82 9.66
CA ILE A 20 11.71 -10.27 9.78
C ILE A 20 11.26 -10.66 11.20
N ASP A 21 11.73 -9.95 12.23
CA ASP A 21 11.32 -10.18 13.61
C ASP A 21 9.80 -9.98 13.79
N ALA A 22 9.19 -9.08 13.01
CA ALA A 22 7.74 -8.86 13.00
C ALA A 22 6.91 -10.05 12.45
N LEU A 23 7.56 -11.09 11.92
CA LEU A 23 6.93 -12.34 11.48
C LEU A 23 6.88 -13.42 12.58
N GLN A 24 7.47 -13.17 13.75
CA GLN A 24 7.45 -14.14 14.84
C GLN A 24 6.02 -14.32 15.41
N PRO A 25 5.71 -15.52 15.94
CA PRO A 25 4.40 -15.77 16.54
C PRO A 25 4.08 -14.77 17.65
N GLY A 26 2.92 -14.12 17.57
CA GLY A 26 2.45 -13.13 18.54
C GLY A 26 2.89 -11.70 18.27
N GLU A 27 3.75 -11.47 17.27
CA GLU A 27 4.14 -10.12 16.85
C GLU A 27 3.17 -9.52 15.82
N LEU A 28 3.16 -8.19 15.74
CA LEU A 28 2.37 -7.46 14.74
C LEU A 28 3.18 -7.27 13.47
N VAL A 29 2.64 -7.74 12.35
CA VAL A 29 3.23 -7.54 11.03
C VAL A 29 3.31 -6.05 10.72
N ASN A 30 4.49 -5.60 10.26
CA ASN A 30 4.72 -4.20 9.94
C ASN A 30 4.37 -3.85 8.47
N ASP A 31 4.32 -2.55 8.20
CA ASP A 31 4.02 -1.97 6.89
C ASP A 31 5.01 -2.40 5.80
N ASN A 32 6.29 -2.52 6.14
CA ASN A 32 7.34 -2.89 5.20
C ASN A 32 7.19 -4.34 4.69
N ILE A 33 6.80 -5.26 5.58
CA ILE A 33 6.48 -6.65 5.23
C ILE A 33 5.23 -6.73 4.35
N ILE A 34 4.18 -5.95 4.65
CA ILE A 34 2.98 -5.90 3.81
C ILE A 34 3.34 -5.35 2.41
N CYS A 35 4.09 -4.26 2.33
CA CYS A 35 4.56 -3.70 1.06
C CYS A 35 5.38 -4.70 0.25
N PHE A 36 6.31 -5.43 0.90
CA PHE A 36 7.05 -6.52 0.27
C PHE A 36 6.11 -7.57 -0.31
N TYR A 37 5.16 -8.06 0.49
CA TYR A 37 4.32 -9.19 0.08
C TYR A 37 3.33 -8.79 -1.03
N LEU A 38 2.80 -7.56 -1.02
CA LEU A 38 1.99 -7.04 -2.13
C LEU A 38 2.80 -6.97 -3.44
N LYS A 39 4.07 -6.53 -3.35
CA LYS A 39 4.96 -6.50 -4.51
C LYS A 39 5.30 -7.91 -5.01
N TYR A 40 5.52 -8.86 -4.09
CA TYR A 40 5.71 -10.27 -4.40
C TYR A 40 4.48 -10.90 -5.08
N ILE A 41 3.27 -10.64 -4.56
CA ILE A 41 2.02 -11.09 -5.19
C ILE A 41 1.94 -10.59 -6.63
N ARG A 42 2.15 -9.28 -6.86
CA ARG A 42 2.13 -8.69 -8.20
C ARG A 42 3.16 -9.33 -9.14
N ASN A 43 4.37 -9.57 -8.67
CA ASN A 43 5.50 -9.94 -9.52
C ASN A 43 5.63 -11.45 -9.74
N GLU A 44 5.23 -12.28 -8.77
CA GLU A 44 5.43 -13.74 -8.84
C GLU A 44 4.12 -14.51 -8.98
N LEU A 45 3.04 -14.02 -8.37
CA LEU A 45 1.77 -14.78 -8.31
C LEU A 45 0.75 -14.31 -9.35
N VAL A 46 0.76 -13.04 -9.72
CA VAL A 46 -0.08 -12.50 -10.79
C VAL A 46 0.61 -12.73 -12.14
N SER A 47 -0.14 -13.35 -13.07
CA SER A 47 0.35 -13.61 -14.42
C SER A 47 0.73 -12.30 -15.13
N PRO A 48 1.82 -12.29 -15.92
CA PRO A 48 2.32 -11.06 -16.56
C PRO A 48 1.25 -10.27 -17.31
N GLU A 49 0.32 -10.96 -17.96
CA GLU A 49 -0.75 -10.38 -18.78
C GLU A 49 -1.79 -9.62 -17.94
N ARG A 50 -1.92 -9.96 -16.65
CA ARG A 50 -2.89 -9.35 -15.74
C ARG A 50 -2.30 -8.27 -14.83
N ARG A 51 -0.98 -8.13 -14.75
CA ARG A 51 -0.33 -7.19 -13.81
C ARG A 51 -0.77 -5.74 -14.01
N ASP A 52 -1.07 -5.37 -15.24
CA ASP A 52 -1.52 -4.01 -15.57
C ASP A 52 -3.02 -3.81 -15.34
N SER A 53 -3.80 -4.88 -15.22
CA SER A 53 -5.23 -4.83 -14.83
C SER A 53 -5.43 -4.63 -13.32
N ILE A 54 -4.39 -4.83 -12.51
CA ILE A 54 -4.47 -4.72 -11.04
C ILE A 54 -3.57 -3.59 -10.56
N PHE A 55 -4.12 -2.70 -9.74
CA PHE A 55 -3.36 -1.65 -9.08
C PHE A 55 -3.27 -1.91 -7.57
N PHE A 56 -2.06 -1.83 -7.02
CA PHE A 56 -1.81 -1.98 -5.60
C PHE A 56 -1.38 -0.63 -5.03
N PHE A 57 -2.10 -0.13 -4.03
CA PHE A 57 -1.64 1.00 -3.24
C PHE A 57 -0.60 0.57 -2.19
N ASP A 58 0.24 1.51 -1.80
CA ASP A 58 1.07 1.37 -0.61
C ASP A 58 0.23 1.42 0.68
N THR A 59 0.82 0.96 1.79
CA THR A 59 0.19 0.93 3.13
C THR A 59 -0.08 2.32 3.73
N PHE A 60 0.48 3.38 3.14
CA PHE A 60 0.34 4.76 3.62
C PHE A 60 -0.74 5.54 2.88
N PHE A 61 -1.27 5.04 1.78
CA PHE A 61 -2.27 5.75 0.98
C PHE A 61 -3.49 6.13 1.81
N TYR A 62 -4.11 5.12 2.43
CA TYR A 62 -5.34 5.32 3.21
C TYR A 62 -5.12 6.19 4.44
N SER A 63 -4.01 6.00 5.17
CA SER A 63 -3.70 6.79 6.36
C SER A 63 -3.38 8.25 6.01
N SER A 64 -2.78 8.50 4.85
CA SER A 64 -2.56 9.86 4.32
C SER A 64 -3.89 10.52 3.94
N LEU A 65 -4.79 9.79 3.27
CA LEU A 65 -6.09 10.31 2.84
C LEU A 65 -7.02 10.62 4.03
N THR A 66 -7.00 9.78 5.07
CA THR A 66 -7.91 9.90 6.23
C THR A 66 -7.32 10.68 7.41
N LYS A 67 -6.09 11.20 7.29
CA LYS A 67 -5.38 11.93 8.34
C LYS A 67 -6.22 13.07 8.92
N GLY A 68 -6.53 13.01 10.21
CA GLY A 68 -7.29 14.06 10.92
C GLY A 68 -8.76 14.20 10.50
N VAL A 69 -9.24 13.40 9.55
CA VAL A 69 -10.61 13.51 9.00
C VAL A 69 -11.66 13.21 10.08
N ARG A 70 -11.43 12.17 10.91
CA ARG A 70 -12.36 11.78 11.99
C ARG A 70 -12.54 12.84 13.08
N SER A 71 -11.57 13.74 13.23
CA SER A 71 -11.58 14.80 14.27
C SER A 71 -11.91 16.18 13.70
N SER A 72 -12.07 16.31 12.38
CA SER A 72 -12.33 17.58 11.73
C SER A 72 -13.79 18.02 11.89
N LYS A 73 -14.00 19.31 12.18
CA LYS A 73 -15.33 19.94 12.15
C LYS A 73 -15.94 20.00 10.75
N ASN A 74 -15.09 19.95 9.71
CA ASN A 74 -15.51 19.93 8.31
C ASN A 74 -14.83 18.75 7.62
N TYR A 75 -15.51 17.61 7.65
CA TYR A 75 -15.08 16.34 7.05
C TYR A 75 -14.66 16.51 5.58
N CYS A 76 -15.54 17.10 4.76
CA CYS A 76 -15.31 17.22 3.32
C CYS A 76 -14.09 18.09 3.00
N LYS A 77 -13.93 19.23 3.70
CA LYS A 77 -12.78 20.11 3.49
C LYS A 77 -11.46 19.40 3.80
N GLN A 78 -11.38 18.72 4.95
CA GLN A 78 -10.15 18.00 5.34
C GLN A 78 -9.83 16.86 4.36
N LEU A 79 -10.85 16.15 3.89
CA LEU A 79 -10.68 15.06 2.93
C LEU A 79 -10.15 15.58 1.58
N ILE A 80 -10.66 16.71 1.10
CA ILE A 80 -10.18 17.34 -0.15
C ILE A 80 -8.71 17.78 0.00
N GLU A 81 -8.36 18.46 1.10
CA GLU A 81 -6.98 18.86 1.38
C GLU A 81 -6.04 17.65 1.44
N ASN A 82 -6.47 16.56 2.08
CA ASN A 82 -5.69 15.33 2.12
C ASN A 82 -5.58 14.67 0.73
N TYR A 83 -6.66 14.69 -0.06
CA TYR A 83 -6.66 14.18 -1.43
C TYR A 83 -5.60 14.87 -2.29
N GLU A 84 -5.42 16.19 -2.12
CA GLU A 84 -4.38 16.94 -2.84
C GLU A 84 -2.96 16.42 -2.58
N SER A 85 -2.72 15.82 -1.42
CA SER A 85 -1.42 15.22 -1.06
C SER A 85 -1.20 13.84 -1.70
N VAL A 86 -2.27 13.05 -1.89
CA VAL A 86 -2.18 11.67 -2.39
C VAL A 86 -2.39 11.57 -3.91
N GLN A 87 -3.06 12.54 -4.55
CA GLN A 87 -3.31 12.54 -6.00
C GLN A 87 -2.03 12.42 -6.85
N ARG A 88 -0.88 12.85 -6.32
CA ARG A 88 0.41 12.73 -7.01
C ARG A 88 0.84 11.28 -7.20
N ARG A 89 0.45 10.38 -6.29
CA ARG A 89 0.78 8.94 -6.33
C ARG A 89 0.06 8.22 -7.47
N THR A 90 -1.08 8.74 -7.91
CA THR A 90 -1.89 8.18 -9.01
C THR A 90 -1.76 8.97 -10.31
N ARG A 91 -0.91 10.01 -10.36
CA ARG A 91 -0.81 10.92 -11.52
C ARG A 91 -0.48 10.25 -12.86
N LYS A 92 0.23 9.12 -12.83
CA LYS A 92 0.66 8.38 -14.03
C LYS A 92 -0.17 7.12 -14.29
N VAL A 93 -1.25 6.90 -13.53
CA VAL A 93 -2.04 5.68 -13.57
C VAL A 93 -3.50 6.03 -13.71
N ASP A 94 -4.14 5.51 -14.76
CA ASP A 94 -5.59 5.50 -14.83
C ASP A 94 -6.12 4.37 -13.95
N LEU A 95 -6.77 4.73 -12.85
CA LEU A 95 -7.37 3.76 -11.92
C LEU A 95 -8.66 3.16 -12.48
N PHE A 96 -9.40 3.88 -13.30
CA PHE A 96 -10.69 3.40 -13.82
C PHE A 96 -10.52 2.39 -14.95
N SER A 97 -9.31 2.29 -15.52
CA SER A 97 -8.95 1.25 -16.48
C SER A 97 -8.56 -0.08 -15.80
N LYS A 98 -8.59 -0.18 -14.47
CA LYS A 98 -8.17 -1.36 -13.72
C LYS A 98 -9.38 -2.23 -13.39
N ASP A 99 -9.19 -3.54 -13.45
CA ASP A 99 -10.19 -4.51 -13.02
C ASP A 99 -10.25 -4.59 -11.49
N TYR A 100 -9.10 -4.37 -10.83
CA TYR A 100 -8.98 -4.42 -9.38
C TYR A 100 -8.07 -3.32 -8.85
N ILE A 101 -8.52 -2.68 -7.77
CA ILE A 101 -7.75 -1.73 -6.98
C ILE A 101 -7.64 -2.28 -5.56
N VAL A 102 -6.42 -2.62 -5.15
CA VAL A 102 -6.12 -3.19 -3.83
C VAL A 102 -5.59 -2.10 -2.91
N VAL A 103 -6.28 -1.88 -1.80
CA VAL A 103 -5.93 -0.90 -0.77
C VAL A 103 -5.67 -1.61 0.56
N PRO A 104 -4.40 -1.78 0.98
CA PRO A 104 -4.09 -2.23 2.33
C PRO A 104 -4.37 -1.12 3.34
N ILE A 105 -5.01 -1.47 4.46
CA ILE A 105 -5.38 -0.54 5.53
C ILE A 105 -4.89 -1.11 6.86
N CYS A 106 -4.15 -0.31 7.63
CA CYS A 106 -3.83 -0.61 9.02
C CYS A 106 -4.53 0.41 9.92
N GLU A 107 -5.52 -0.04 10.69
CA GLU A 107 -6.19 0.76 11.71
C GLU A 107 -6.12 0.03 13.05
N ALA A 108 -5.75 0.75 14.12
CA ALA A 108 -5.69 0.22 15.47
C ALA A 108 -4.95 -1.14 15.58
N GLN A 109 -3.80 -1.25 14.90
CA GLN A 109 -2.97 -2.47 14.85
C GLN A 109 -3.66 -3.67 14.19
N HIS A 110 -4.72 -3.43 13.41
CA HIS A 110 -5.42 -4.45 12.65
C HIS A 110 -5.31 -4.19 11.15
N TRP A 111 -4.86 -5.20 10.41
CA TRP A 111 -4.73 -5.15 8.96
C TRP A 111 -6.03 -5.57 8.27
N LEU A 112 -6.45 -4.74 7.34
CA LEU A 112 -7.62 -4.91 6.49
C LEU A 112 -7.20 -4.73 5.04
N VAL A 113 -7.93 -5.35 4.13
CA VAL A 113 -7.75 -5.16 2.69
C VAL A 113 -9.10 -4.84 2.08
N ILE A 114 -9.13 -3.75 1.31
CA ILE A 114 -10.24 -3.43 0.41
C ILE A 114 -9.79 -3.74 -1.00
N CYS A 115 -10.64 -4.42 -1.76
CA CYS A 115 -10.46 -4.69 -3.18
C CYS A 115 -11.73 -4.28 -3.91
N THR A 116 -11.61 -3.38 -4.88
CA THR A 116 -12.73 -2.87 -5.70
C THR A 116 -12.46 -3.08 -7.17
#